data_AF-A0A8C3K1C1-F1
#
_entry.id   AF-A0A8C3K1C1-F1
#
_cell.length_a   1.000
_cell.length_b   1.000
_cell.length_c   1.000
_cell.angle_alpha   90.00
_cell.angle_beta   90.00
_cell.angle_gamma   90.00
#
_symmetry.space_group_name_H-M   'P 1'
#
loop_
_entity.id
_entity.type
_entity.pdbx_description
1 polymer ?
#
loop_
_entity_poly.entity_id
_entity_poly.type
_entity_poly.pdbx_seq_one_letter_code
_entity_poly.pdbx_strand_id
1 'polypeptide(L)'
;MNSLLAFAVLFAWGLSPAHGGLWQLQKMITKMTGKNALLHYSFYGCYCGLGGKGQPKDATDGCCQLHDTCYDSLLSYGCDAKKQDYRYGWHGSSPFCCKQDSWCSQLSCECDRSLPRMWGRSRRTGSASGTSYLPAHTNQR
;
A
#
# COMPACT_ATOMS: atom_id res chain seq x y z
N MET A 1 -43.35 -2.63 -16.90
CA MET A 1 -42.81 -3.24 -15.67
C MET A 1 -41.50 -4.03 -15.87
N ASN A 2 -40.95 -4.15 -17.09
CA ASN A 2 -39.71 -4.91 -17.34
C ASN A 2 -38.41 -4.10 -17.20
N SER A 3 -38.48 -2.77 -17.22
CA SER A 3 -37.27 -1.92 -17.18
C SER A 3 -36.61 -1.88 -15.81
N LEU A 4 -37.39 -1.96 -14.71
CA LEU A 4 -36.86 -2.03 -13.35
C LEU A 4 -36.05 -3.31 -13.08
N LEU A 5 -36.45 -4.43 -13.69
CA LEU A 5 -35.71 -5.70 -13.59
C LEU A 5 -34.37 -5.63 -14.32
N ALA A 6 -34.30 -4.93 -15.46
CA ALA A 6 -33.05 -4.76 -16.20
C ALA A 6 -32.01 -3.95 -15.41
N PHE A 7 -32.41 -2.87 -14.72
CA PHE A 7 -31.52 -2.12 -13.84
C PHE A 7 -31.04 -2.95 -12.64
N ALA A 8 -31.92 -3.77 -12.03
CA ALA A 8 -31.54 -4.64 -10.93
C ALA A 8 -30.49 -5.69 -11.33
N VAL A 9 -30.58 -6.26 -12.54
CA VAL A 9 -29.59 -7.23 -13.07
C VAL A 9 -28.24 -6.57 -13.35
N LEU A 10 -28.22 -5.33 -13.87
CA LEU A 10 -26.98 -4.58 -14.10
C LEU A 10 -26.25 -4.21 -12.80
N PHE A 11 -26.98 -3.86 -11.73
CA PHE A 11 -26.39 -3.64 -10.41
C PHE A 11 -25.87 -4.93 -9.76
N ALA A 12 -26.55 -6.07 -9.98
CA ALA A 12 -26.14 -7.35 -9.43
C ALA A 12 -24.85 -7.92 -10.06
N TRP A 13 -24.55 -7.62 -11.32
CA TRP A 13 -23.32 -8.04 -12.00
C TRP A 13 -22.21 -6.97 -12.05
N GLY A 14 -22.55 -5.70 -11.84
CA GLY A 14 -21.59 -4.58 -11.87
C GLY A 14 -20.76 -4.39 -10.60
N LEU A 15 -21.17 -4.97 -9.47
CA LEU A 15 -20.46 -4.87 -8.19
C LEU A 15 -19.45 -6.01 -8.02
N SER A 16 -18.53 -6.17 -8.97
CA SER A 16 -17.31 -6.94 -8.68
C SER A 16 -16.54 -6.15 -7.62
N PRO A 17 -16.24 -6.72 -6.44
CA PRO A 17 -15.33 -6.05 -5.52
C PRO A 17 -14.03 -5.82 -6.28
N ALA A 18 -13.54 -4.58 -6.29
CA ALA A 18 -12.25 -4.26 -6.87
C ALA A 18 -11.17 -5.01 -6.06
N HIS A 19 -10.87 -6.23 -6.48
CA HIS A 19 -9.70 -6.98 -6.06
C HIS A 19 -8.51 -6.36 -6.81
N GLY A 20 -7.40 -6.16 -6.10
CA GLY A 20 -6.24 -5.43 -6.59
C GLY A 20 -5.36 -4.92 -5.45
N GLY A 21 -4.06 -4.78 -5.71
CA GLY A 21 -3.04 -4.39 -4.72
C GLY A 21 -3.39 -3.10 -3.96
N LEU A 22 -3.90 -2.06 -4.65
CA LEU A 22 -4.27 -0.80 -3.98
C LEU A 22 -5.38 -0.98 -2.93
N TRP A 23 -6.35 -1.87 -3.17
CA TRP A 23 -7.40 -2.18 -2.20
C TRP A 23 -6.85 -2.95 -1.00
N GLN A 24 -5.87 -3.81 -1.23
CA GLN A 24 -5.18 -4.56 -0.17
C GLN A 24 -4.33 -3.63 0.70
N LEU A 25 -3.60 -2.70 0.09
CA LEU A 25 -2.89 -1.61 0.79
C LEU A 25 -3.85 -0.77 1.65
N GLN A 26 -4.97 -0.34 1.07
CA GLN A 26 -6.00 0.44 1.76
C GLN A 26 -6.50 -0.27 3.02
N LYS A 27 -6.79 -1.58 2.94
CA LYS A 27 -7.19 -2.39 4.10
C LYS A 27 -6.08 -2.49 5.15
N MET A 28 -4.84 -2.68 4.71
CA MET A 28 -3.69 -2.79 5.59
C MET A 28 -3.45 -1.51 6.39
N ILE A 29 -3.42 -0.36 5.71
CA ILE A 29 -3.25 0.95 6.35
C ILE A 29 -4.41 1.23 7.29
N THR A 30 -5.65 0.98 6.86
CA THR A 30 -6.83 1.25 7.68
C THR A 30 -6.79 0.47 8.99
N LYS A 31 -6.41 -0.82 8.95
CA LYS A 31 -6.26 -1.64 10.16
C LYS A 31 -5.11 -1.19 11.07
N MET A 32 -3.97 -0.74 10.52
CA MET A 32 -2.82 -0.30 11.32
C MET A 32 -2.95 1.11 11.90
N THR A 33 -3.70 1.98 11.23
CA THR A 33 -3.84 3.39 11.65
C THR A 33 -5.16 3.68 12.35
N GLY A 34 -6.16 2.82 12.19
CA GLY A 34 -7.54 3.06 12.65
C GLY A 34 -8.26 4.15 11.86
N LYS A 35 -7.66 4.67 10.79
CA LYS A 35 -8.19 5.76 9.96
C LYS A 35 -8.51 5.23 8.56
N ASN A 36 -9.59 5.74 7.97
CA ASN A 36 -9.92 5.43 6.58
C ASN A 36 -8.81 5.94 5.65
N ALA A 37 -8.00 5.02 5.12
CA ALA A 37 -6.79 5.42 4.43
C ALA A 37 -7.03 6.25 3.16
N LEU A 38 -8.13 5.98 2.45
CA LEU A 38 -8.55 6.71 1.26
C LEU A 38 -8.91 8.17 1.57
N LEU A 39 -9.47 8.45 2.74
CA LEU A 39 -9.87 9.80 3.14
C LEU A 39 -8.72 10.59 3.76
N HIS A 40 -7.77 9.91 4.41
CA HIS A 40 -6.72 10.55 5.19
C HIS A 40 -5.35 10.60 4.50
N TYR A 41 -5.05 9.70 3.58
CA TYR A 41 -3.71 9.56 2.99
C TYR A 41 -3.67 9.64 1.47
N SER A 42 -4.80 9.53 0.74
CA SER A 42 -4.81 9.60 -0.73
C SER A 42 -4.42 10.95 -1.33
N PHE A 43 -4.38 12.00 -0.52
CA PHE A 43 -4.03 13.36 -0.95
C PHE A 43 -3.11 14.06 0.07
N TYR A 44 -2.32 13.27 0.80
CA TYR A 44 -1.47 13.81 1.85
C TYR A 44 -0.08 14.15 1.29
N GLY A 45 0.34 15.40 1.47
CA GLY A 45 1.68 15.83 1.09
C GLY A 45 1.88 15.84 -0.43
N CYS A 46 3.10 15.51 -0.85
CA CYS A 46 3.54 15.55 -2.25
C CYS A 46 3.59 14.16 -2.89
N TYR A 47 3.67 13.10 -2.09
CA TYR A 47 3.86 11.72 -2.56
C TYR A 47 2.70 10.80 -2.21
N CYS A 48 2.03 10.94 -1.06
CA CYS A 48 0.94 10.03 -0.75
C CYS A 48 -0.27 10.23 -1.69
N GLY A 49 -0.46 9.30 -2.63
CA GLY A 49 -1.59 9.24 -3.54
C GLY A 49 -1.25 9.64 -4.98
N LEU A 50 -2.03 10.53 -5.58
CA LEU A 50 -1.79 11.03 -6.94
C LEU A 50 -0.77 12.17 -6.90
N GLY A 51 0.51 11.84 -6.70
CA GLY A 51 1.61 12.79 -6.53
C GLY A 51 2.90 12.37 -7.23
N GLY A 52 4.04 12.60 -6.57
CA GLY A 52 5.34 12.06 -7.00
C GLY A 52 6.42 13.11 -7.32
N LYS A 53 6.23 14.38 -6.98
CA LYS A 53 7.17 15.47 -7.31
C LYS A 53 7.37 16.42 -6.14
N GLY A 54 8.58 16.98 -6.04
CA GLY A 54 8.95 17.97 -5.02
C GLY A 54 9.63 17.35 -3.81
N GLN A 55 9.67 18.10 -2.70
CA GLN A 55 10.22 17.60 -1.44
C GLN A 55 9.10 17.01 -0.57
N PRO A 56 9.33 15.88 0.11
CA PRO A 56 8.34 15.33 1.04
C PRO A 56 7.98 16.35 2.12
N LYS A 57 6.68 16.51 2.37
CA LYS A 57 6.14 17.42 3.38
C LYS A 57 6.64 17.12 4.79
N ASP A 58 6.73 15.84 5.13
CA ASP A 58 7.23 15.34 6.41
C ASP A 58 7.70 13.89 6.29
N ALA A 59 8.05 13.26 7.42
CA ALA A 59 8.48 11.87 7.44
C ALA A 59 7.39 10.88 6.98
N THR A 60 6.10 11.19 7.15
CA THR A 60 5.00 10.35 6.64
C THR A 60 4.98 10.37 5.11
N ASP A 61 5.09 11.57 4.53
CA ASP A 61 5.17 11.77 3.08
C ASP A 61 6.46 11.18 2.48
N GLY A 62 7.56 11.22 3.23
CA GLY A 62 8.81 10.53 2.84
C GLY A 62 8.66 9.02 2.78
N CYS A 63 7.81 8.42 3.61
CA CYS A 63 7.49 6.99 3.49
C CYS A 63 6.69 6.70 2.22
N CYS A 64 5.81 7.61 1.81
CA CYS A 64 5.07 7.49 0.55
C CYS A 64 6.01 7.61 -0.66
N GLN A 65 6.98 8.52 -0.63
CA GLN A 65 8.01 8.61 -1.67
C GLN A 65 8.79 7.29 -1.84
N LEU A 66 9.18 6.65 -0.73
CA LEU A 66 9.86 5.35 -0.77
C LEU A 66 8.94 4.24 -1.30
N HIS A 67 7.66 4.29 -0.97
CA HIS A 67 6.66 3.36 -1.48
C HIS A 67 6.43 3.52 -2.99
N ASP A 68 6.32 4.76 -3.48
CA ASP A 68 6.25 5.07 -4.92
C ASP A 68 7.50 4.54 -5.64
N THR A 69 8.69 4.74 -5.06
CA THR A 69 9.95 4.22 -5.62
C THR A 69 9.94 2.69 -5.72
N CYS A 70 9.36 2.01 -4.72
CA CYS A 70 9.19 0.55 -4.72
C CYS A 70 8.27 0.11 -5.88
N TYR A 71 7.16 0.81 -6.07
CA TYR A 71 6.21 0.56 -7.16
C TYR A 71 6.80 0.84 -8.54
N ASP A 72 7.52 1.94 -8.71
CA ASP A 72 8.18 2.29 -9.98
C ASP A 72 9.26 1.26 -10.35
N SER A 73 10.02 0.78 -9.37
CA SER A 73 10.96 -0.32 -9.59
C SER A 73 10.25 -1.58 -10.07
N LEU A 74 9.14 -1.97 -9.45
CA LEU A 74 8.37 -3.13 -9.88
C LEU A 74 7.79 -2.96 -11.29
N LEU A 75 7.29 -1.77 -11.60
CA LEU A 75 6.76 -1.45 -12.92
C LEU A 75 7.84 -1.56 -14.00
N SER A 76 9.09 -1.19 -13.70
CA SER A 76 10.24 -1.34 -14.61
C SER A 76 10.54 -2.81 -14.97
N TYR A 77 10.15 -3.74 -14.09
CA TYR A 77 10.22 -5.19 -14.33
C TYR A 77 8.91 -5.78 -14.88
N GLY A 78 7.93 -4.95 -15.24
CA GLY A 78 6.65 -5.39 -15.79
C GLY A 78 5.60 -5.79 -14.74
N CYS A 79 5.84 -5.52 -13.45
CA CYS A 79 4.88 -5.78 -12.39
C CYS A 79 4.07 -4.51 -12.06
N ASP A 80 2.78 -4.46 -12.38
CA ASP A 80 1.89 -3.38 -11.94
C ASP A 80 1.38 -3.64 -10.52
N ALA A 81 2.16 -3.22 -9.52
CA ALA A 81 1.87 -3.44 -8.10
C ALA A 81 0.51 -2.87 -7.65
N LYS A 82 0.02 -1.80 -8.30
CA LYS A 82 -1.28 -1.19 -7.99
C LYS A 82 -2.45 -2.14 -8.30
N LYS A 83 -2.28 -3.01 -9.31
CA LYS A 83 -3.26 -4.02 -9.74
C LYS A 83 -2.94 -5.42 -9.24
N GLN A 84 -1.69 -5.68 -8.87
CA GLN A 84 -1.24 -7.00 -8.45
C GLN A 84 -1.88 -7.45 -7.14
N ASP A 85 -2.67 -8.52 -7.20
CA ASP A 85 -3.15 -9.19 -5.99
C ASP A 85 -2.03 -10.01 -5.32
N TYR A 86 -2.07 -10.03 -3.99
CA TYR A 86 -1.19 -10.83 -3.16
C TYR A 86 -1.90 -11.34 -1.88
N ARG A 87 -1.31 -12.32 -1.21
CA ARG A 87 -1.81 -12.88 0.06
C ARG A 87 -1.07 -12.32 1.27
N TYR A 88 -1.77 -11.85 2.29
CA TYR A 88 -1.14 -11.39 3.52
C TYR A 88 -1.92 -11.83 4.76
N GLY A 89 -1.22 -11.95 5.88
CA GLY A 89 -1.77 -12.30 7.18
C GLY A 89 -1.46 -11.24 8.22
N TRP A 90 -1.90 -11.51 9.46
CA TRP A 90 -1.67 -10.64 10.62
C TRP A 90 -1.09 -11.42 11.77
N HIS A 91 -0.04 -10.87 12.38
CA HIS A 91 0.44 -11.29 13.68
C HIS A 91 0.21 -10.13 14.65
N GLY A 92 -0.86 -10.24 15.45
CA GLY A 92 -1.40 -9.10 16.20
C GLY A 92 -1.75 -7.93 15.28
N SER A 93 -1.16 -6.76 15.53
CA SER A 93 -1.34 -5.54 14.72
C SER A 93 -0.31 -5.40 13.59
N SER A 94 0.57 -6.38 13.37
CA SER A 94 1.60 -6.33 12.32
C SER A 94 1.21 -7.22 11.13
N PRO A 95 1.15 -6.67 9.89
CA PRO A 95 0.95 -7.46 8.70
C PRO A 95 2.22 -8.22 8.33
N PHE A 96 2.04 -9.38 7.72
CA PHE A 96 3.10 -10.16 7.10
C PHE A 96 2.66 -10.70 5.75
N CYS A 97 3.61 -10.81 4.82
CA CYS A 97 3.35 -11.38 3.51
C CYS A 97 3.39 -12.90 3.58
N CYS A 98 2.34 -13.55 3.09
CA CYS A 98 2.35 -14.99 2.91
C CYS A 98 3.30 -15.34 1.75
N LYS A 99 3.68 -16.61 1.63
CA LYS A 99 4.36 -17.10 0.42
C LYS A 99 3.44 -16.87 -0.79
N GLN A 100 3.94 -16.17 -1.80
CA GLN A 100 3.23 -15.98 -3.06
C GLN A 100 3.69 -16.97 -4.13
N ASP A 101 2.87 -17.09 -5.16
CA ASP A 101 3.14 -17.93 -6.33
C ASP A 101 3.88 -17.16 -7.44
N SER A 102 3.88 -15.82 -7.38
CA SER A 102 4.62 -14.96 -8.30
C SER A 102 5.54 -14.01 -7.56
N TRP A 103 6.66 -13.68 -8.22
CA TRP A 103 7.60 -12.68 -7.74
C TRP A 103 6.95 -11.28 -7.65
N CYS A 104 6.13 -10.90 -8.65
CA CYS A 104 5.37 -9.65 -8.63
C CYS A 104 4.47 -9.55 -7.39
N SER A 105 3.69 -10.58 -7.08
CA SER A 105 2.85 -10.62 -5.88
C SER A 105 3.66 -10.52 -4.60
N GLN A 106 4.79 -11.24 -4.52
CA GLN A 106 5.62 -11.26 -3.32
C GLN A 106 6.17 -9.87 -3.02
N LEU A 107 6.73 -9.21 -4.02
CA LEU A 107 7.33 -7.89 -3.82
C LEU A 107 6.28 -6.79 -3.69
N SER A 108 5.15 -6.86 -4.39
CA SER A 108 4.03 -5.91 -4.20
C SER A 108 3.56 -5.93 -2.74
N CYS A 109 3.42 -7.12 -2.16
CA CYS A 109 3.08 -7.27 -0.75
C CYS A 109 4.13 -6.63 0.18
N GLU A 110 5.42 -6.85 -0.07
CA GLU A 110 6.48 -6.29 0.78
C GLU A 110 6.59 -4.77 0.67
N CYS A 111 6.39 -4.20 -0.53
CA CYS A 111 6.25 -2.75 -0.71
C CYS A 111 5.11 -2.24 0.20
N ASP A 112 3.92 -2.84 0.13
CA ASP A 112 2.74 -2.40 0.87
C ASP A 112 2.85 -2.60 2.37
N ARG A 113 3.45 -3.71 2.81
CA ARG A 113 3.73 -4.00 4.23
C ARG A 113 4.67 -2.99 4.86
N SER A 114 5.63 -2.47 4.09
CA SER A 114 6.64 -1.56 4.59
C SER A 114 6.07 -0.18 4.94
N LEU A 115 5.11 0.33 4.15
CA LEU A 115 4.56 1.68 4.29
C LEU A 115 3.97 1.99 5.68
N PRO A 116 2.96 1.25 6.18
CA PRO A 116 2.37 1.55 7.48
C PRO A 116 3.34 1.28 8.64
N ARG A 117 4.34 0.39 8.45
CA ARG A 117 5.41 0.18 9.43
C ARG A 117 6.33 1.39 9.53
N MET A 118 6.68 2.02 8.42
CA MET A 118 7.47 3.25 8.39
C MET A 118 6.71 4.41 9.04
N TRP A 119 5.40 4.55 8.77
CA TRP A 119 4.56 5.53 9.47
C TRP A 119 4.49 5.32 10.99
N GLY A 120 4.45 4.06 11.43
CA GLY A 120 4.51 3.71 12.86
C GLY A 120 5.84 4.06 13.51
N ARG A 121 6.94 4.11 12.76
CA ARG A 121 8.26 4.56 13.24
C ARG A 121 8.34 6.09 13.27
N SER A 122 7.96 6.75 12.18
CA SER A 122 7.91 8.22 12.05
C SER A 122 7.16 8.88 13.21
N ARG A 123 6.00 8.33 13.60
CA ARG A 123 5.21 8.81 14.76
C ARG A 123 5.92 8.67 16.11
N ARG A 124 6.77 7.66 16.27
CA ARG A 124 7.52 7.41 17.52
C ARG A 124 8.77 8.26 17.63
N THR A 125 9.39 8.58 16.49
CA THR A 125 10.66 9.33 16.45
C THR A 125 10.47 10.84 16.44
N GLY A 126 9.23 11.36 16.41
CA GLY A 126 8.95 12.79 16.48
C GLY A 126 9.79 13.60 15.48
N SER A 127 9.58 13.37 14.18
CA SER A 127 10.19 14.09 13.04
C SER A 127 11.55 14.75 13.29
N ALA A 128 12.63 14.04 12.95
CA ALA A 128 13.83 14.67 12.41
C ALA A 128 14.56 13.71 11.47
N SER A 129 14.60 14.11 10.19
CA SER A 129 15.71 13.92 9.26
C SER A 129 16.25 12.52 8.99
N GLY A 130 16.03 12.08 7.75
CA GLY A 130 17.10 11.62 6.85
C GLY A 130 17.85 10.33 7.20
N THR A 131 17.96 9.49 6.17
CA THR A 131 18.91 8.37 5.98
C THR A 131 18.41 6.93 6.26
N SER A 132 18.50 6.15 5.17
CA SER A 132 18.85 4.72 5.11
C SER A 132 17.75 3.68 5.38
N TYR A 133 17.05 3.27 4.32
CA TYR A 133 16.48 1.92 4.22
C TYR A 133 16.92 1.25 2.91
N LEU A 134 18.18 0.81 2.88
CA LEU A 134 18.58 -0.39 2.16
C LEU A 134 18.89 -1.45 3.24
N PRO A 135 18.33 -2.66 3.18
CA PRO A 135 18.62 -3.68 4.18
C PRO A 135 20.07 -4.15 4.01
N ALA A 136 20.92 -3.86 5.00
CA ALA A 136 22.16 -4.59 5.19
C ALA A 136 21.85 -6.04 5.57
N HIS A 137 22.46 -6.96 4.84
CA HIS A 137 22.51 -8.38 5.14
C HIS A 137 23.20 -8.66 6.50
N THR A 138 22.87 -9.83 7.08
CA THR A 138 23.54 -10.55 8.19
C THR A 138 23.33 -9.97 9.61
N ASN A 139 23.20 -10.72 10.71
CA ASN A 139 23.24 -12.15 11.04
C ASN A 139 22.48 -12.31 12.38
N GLN A 140 21.69 -13.37 12.57
CA GLN A 140 21.04 -13.67 13.86
C GLN A 140 21.97 -14.57 14.70
N ARG A 141 22.17 -14.19 15.98
CA ARG A 141 22.52 -15.12 17.06
C ARG A 141 21.24 -15.52 17.77
#